data_AF-A0A327JTU0-F1
#
_entry.id   AF-A0A327JTU0-F1
#
_cell.length_a   1.000
_cell.length_b   1.000
_cell.length_c   1.000
_cell.angle_alpha   90.00
_cell.angle_beta   90.00
_cell.angle_gamma   90.00
#
_symmetry.space_group_name_H-M   'P 1'
#
loop_
_entity.id
_entity.type
_entity.pdbx_description
1 polymer ?
#
loop_
_entity_poly.entity_id
_entity_poly.type
_entity_poly.pdbx_seq_one_letter_code
_entity_poly.pdbx_strand_id
1 'polypeptide(L)'
;MAKRIPVTDHAVLRYLERVCGIDTEAIRARIYRKVTPALTSGATGVTVEGFRYRFKAGVVVTVTGLPEPKKRAHKWPQRPEGGEA
;
A
#
# COMPACT_ATOMS: atom_id res chain seq x y z
N MET A 1 22.62 7.29 4.52
CA MET A 1 21.58 7.40 5.57
C MET A 1 20.60 8.48 5.11
N ALA A 2 19.30 8.19 5.00
CA ALA A 2 18.34 9.18 4.52
C ALA A 2 18.23 10.33 5.53
N LYS A 3 18.46 11.57 5.06
CA LYS A 3 18.33 12.79 5.88
C LYS A 3 16.90 12.88 6.40
N ARG A 4 16.70 12.72 7.72
CA ARG A 4 15.40 12.96 8.34
C ARG A 4 15.13 14.46 8.30
N ILE A 5 14.18 14.85 7.46
CA ILE A 5 13.60 16.19 7.51
C ILE A 5 12.77 16.25 8.81
N PRO A 6 12.94 17.26 9.69
CA PRO A 6 12.26 17.35 10.98
C PRO A 6 10.78 17.78 10.82
N VAL A 7 10.02 17.03 10.03
CA VAL A 7 8.60 17.29 9.74
C VAL A 7 7.84 15.98 9.92
N THR A 8 6.80 16.00 10.75
CA THR A 8 5.94 14.83 10.99
C THR A 8 4.92 14.65 9.87
N ASP A 9 4.48 13.41 9.66
CA ASP A 9 3.40 13.10 8.70
C ASP A 9 2.12 13.91 9.01
N HIS A 10 1.80 14.10 10.29
CA HIS A 10 0.67 14.95 10.71
C HIS A 10 0.83 16.39 10.22
N ALA A 11 2.03 16.98 10.30
CA ALA A 11 2.27 18.32 9.81
C ALA A 11 2.10 18.41 8.28
N VAL A 12 2.53 17.38 7.55
CA VAL A 12 2.30 17.28 6.09
C VAL A 12 0.81 17.24 5.78
N LEU A 13 0.05 16.40 6.49
CA LEU A 13 -1.40 16.27 6.28
C LEU A 13 -2.12 17.61 6.54
N ARG A 14 -1.77 18.31 7.62
CA ARG A 14 -2.31 19.66 7.91
C ARG A 14 -1.93 20.70 6.86
N TYR A 15 -0.72 20.64 6.33
CA TYR A 15 -0.28 21.54 5.27
C TYR A 15 -1.08 21.34 3.99
N LEU A 16 -1.29 20.08 3.59
CA LEU A 16 -2.12 19.74 2.43
C LEU A 16 -3.56 20.25 2.60
N GLU A 17 -4.16 20.06 3.78
CA GLU A 17 -5.50 20.54 4.10
C GLU A 17 -5.61 22.07 4.04
N ARG A 18 -4.75 22.76 4.80
CA ARG A 18 -4.92 24.20 5.08
C ARG A 18 -4.27 25.11 4.04
N VAL A 19 -3.16 24.68 3.45
CA VAL A 19 -2.37 25.50 2.52
C VAL A 19 -2.65 25.10 1.07
N CYS A 20 -2.72 23.80 0.78
CA CYS A 20 -3.02 23.33 -0.57
C CYS A 20 -4.53 23.21 -0.86
N GLY A 21 -5.39 23.37 0.16
CA GLY A 21 -6.86 23.27 0.00
C GLY A 21 -7.34 21.84 -0.30
N ILE A 22 -6.57 20.82 0.07
CA ILE A 22 -6.96 19.42 -0.13
C ILE A 22 -8.06 19.05 0.87
N ASP A 23 -9.22 18.67 0.35
CA ASP A 23 -10.33 18.16 1.16
C ASP A 23 -10.11 16.67 1.49
N THR A 24 -9.62 16.40 2.70
CA THR A 24 -9.34 15.05 3.19
C THR A 24 -10.62 14.22 3.43
N GLU A 25 -11.75 14.87 3.74
CA GLU A 25 -13.04 14.19 3.92
C GLU A 25 -13.60 13.75 2.56
N ALA A 26 -13.50 14.59 1.53
CA ALA A 26 -13.85 14.21 0.17
C ALA A 26 -12.98 13.04 -0.34
N ILE A 27 -11.68 13.06 -0.04
CA ILE A 27 -10.77 11.94 -0.36
C ILE A 27 -11.19 10.67 0.40
N ARG A 28 -11.53 10.77 1.69
CA ARG A 28 -12.02 9.63 2.48
C ARG A 28 -13.27 9.02 1.88
N ALA A 29 -14.24 9.85 1.47
CA ALA A 29 -15.46 9.40 0.80
C ALA A 29 -15.16 8.72 -0.54
N ARG A 30 -14.21 9.27 -1.32
CA ARG A 30 -13.77 8.68 -2.60
C ARG A 30 -13.10 7.32 -2.39
N ILE A 31 -12.25 7.17 -1.38
CA ILE A 31 -11.64 5.88 -1.02
C ILE A 31 -12.73 4.89 -0.63
N TYR A 32 -13.65 5.28 0.27
CA TYR A 32 -14.74 4.43 0.71
C TYR A 32 -15.53 3.88 -0.49
N ARG A 33 -15.99 4.75 -1.40
CA ARG A 33 -16.73 4.34 -2.61
C ARG A 33 -15.98 3.29 -3.46
N LYS A 34 -14.65 3.39 -3.56
CA LYS A 34 -13.83 2.40 -4.30
C LYS A 34 -13.73 1.06 -3.57
N VAL A 35 -13.68 1.08 -2.25
CA VAL A 35 -13.44 -0.12 -1.44
C VAL A 35 -14.72 -0.80 -0.93
N THR A 36 -15.87 -0.10 -0.92
CA THR A 36 -17.15 -0.63 -0.42
C THR A 36 -17.49 -2.02 -0.97
N PRO A 37 -17.38 -2.29 -2.30
CA PRO A 37 -17.71 -3.62 -2.82
C PRO A 37 -16.84 -4.74 -2.23
N ALA A 38 -15.56 -4.44 -1.97
CA ALA A 38 -14.60 -5.40 -1.40
C ALA A 38 -14.72 -5.53 0.12
N LEU A 39 -15.18 -4.49 0.81
CA LEU A 39 -15.50 -4.57 2.24
C LEU A 39 -16.71 -5.48 2.47
N THR A 40 -17.76 -5.36 1.64
CA THR A 40 -18.97 -6.19 1.74
C THR A 40 -18.68 -7.67 1.50
N SER A 41 -17.68 -8.01 0.68
CA SER A 41 -17.27 -9.40 0.46
C SER A 41 -16.39 -9.99 1.57
N GLY A 42 -16.08 -9.21 2.62
CA GLY A 42 -15.21 -9.65 3.71
C GLY A 42 -13.74 -9.81 3.31
N ALA A 43 -13.32 -9.15 2.22
CA ALA A 43 -11.94 -9.23 1.77
C ALA A 43 -10.97 -8.60 2.78
N THR A 44 -9.71 -9.05 2.77
CA THR A 44 -8.62 -8.47 3.58
C THR A 44 -7.88 -7.34 2.87
N GLY A 45 -8.19 -7.12 1.59
CA GLY A 45 -7.70 -6.01 0.78
C GLY A 45 -8.23 -6.06 -0.65
N VAL A 46 -8.08 -4.96 -1.38
CA VAL A 46 -8.46 -4.84 -2.79
C VAL A 46 -7.40 -4.08 -3.56
N THR A 47 -7.20 -4.44 -4.83
CA THR A 47 -6.35 -3.67 -5.74
C THR A 47 -7.25 -2.91 -6.70
N VAL A 48 -7.16 -1.58 -6.71
CA VAL A 48 -7.92 -0.69 -7.59
C VAL A 48 -6.97 0.32 -8.20
N GLU A 49 -7.00 0.49 -9.52
CA GLU A 49 -6.21 1.50 -10.25
C GLU A 49 -4.70 1.49 -9.93
N GLY A 50 -4.12 0.30 -9.75
CA GLY A 50 -2.69 0.15 -9.47
C GLY A 50 -2.28 0.43 -8.02
N PHE A 51 -3.25 0.58 -7.10
CA PHE A 51 -3.02 0.70 -5.67
C PHE A 51 -3.67 -0.45 -4.92
N ARG A 52 -2.96 -0.97 -3.91
CA ARG A 52 -3.47 -1.99 -2.99
C ARG A 52 -3.94 -1.33 -1.71
N TYR A 53 -5.22 -1.51 -1.42
CA TYR A 53 -5.88 -1.10 -0.19
C TYR A 53 -5.96 -2.30 0.74
N ARG A 54 -5.49 -2.15 1.98
CA ARG A 54 -5.54 -3.20 3.01
C ARG A 54 -6.61 -2.86 4.04
N PHE A 55 -7.42 -3.86 4.39
CA PHE A 55 -8.45 -3.73 5.39
C PHE A 55 -8.03 -4.41 6.69
N LYS A 56 -8.41 -3.80 7.82
CA LYS A 56 -8.31 -4.42 9.15
C LYS A 56 -9.56 -4.03 9.94
N ALA A 57 -10.29 -5.03 10.45
CA ALA A 57 -11.53 -4.84 11.19
C ALA A 57 -12.55 -3.91 10.47
N GLY A 58 -12.72 -4.08 9.15
CA GLY A 58 -13.64 -3.27 8.35
C GLY A 58 -13.18 -1.85 7.99
N VAL A 59 -11.94 -1.47 8.35
CA VAL A 59 -11.38 -0.14 8.08
C VAL A 59 -10.21 -0.25 7.11
N VAL A 60 -10.09 0.71 6.17
CA VAL A 60 -8.91 0.85 5.32
C VAL A 60 -7.77 1.41 6.16
N VAL A 61 -6.74 0.60 6.39
CA VAL A 61 -5.61 0.97 7.25
C VAL A 61 -4.36 1.36 6.47
N THR A 62 -4.25 0.90 5.22
CA THR A 62 -3.05 1.12 4.43
C THR A 62 -3.40 1.17 2.95
N VAL A 63 -2.80 2.12 2.24
CA VAL A 63 -2.79 2.18 0.79
C VAL A 63 -1.34 2.11 0.35
N THR A 64 -0.96 1.07 -0.38
CA THR A 64 0.37 0.93 -0.95
C THR A 64 0.26 0.97 -2.47
N GLY A 65 1.23 1.57 -3.15
CA GLY A 65 1.41 1.32 -4.58
C GLY A 65 1.54 -0.18 -4.84
N LEU A 66 1.13 -0.65 -6.02
CA LEU A 66 1.48 -2.00 -6.43
C LEU A 66 2.99 -2.17 -6.29
N PRO A 67 3.47 -3.28 -5.70
CA PRO A 67 4.89 -3.57 -5.76
C PRO A 67 5.29 -3.57 -7.23
N GLU A 68 6.39 -2.88 -7.57
CA GLU A 68 7.05 -3.13 -8.86
C GLU A 68 7.14 -4.64 -9.05
N PRO A 69 6.78 -5.19 -10.23
CA PRO A 69 6.85 -6.62 -10.45
C PRO A 69 8.28 -7.05 -10.16
N LYS A 70 8.49 -7.73 -9.03
CA LYS A 70 9.78 -8.33 -8.71
C LYS A 70 10.08 -9.23 -9.89
N LYS A 71 11.05 -8.86 -10.75
CA LYS A 71 11.53 -9.74 -11.81
C LYS A 71 11.76 -11.08 -11.15
N ARG A 72 10.97 -12.09 -11.54
CA ARG A 72 11.07 -13.42 -10.94
C ARG A 72 12.54 -13.77 -11.02
N ALA A 73 13.22 -13.84 -9.87
CA ALA A 73 14.61 -14.24 -9.83
C ALA A 73 14.63 -15.60 -10.53
N HIS A 74 15.32 -15.69 -11.67
CA HIS A 74 15.53 -16.96 -12.34
C HIS A 74 16.14 -17.88 -11.29
N LYS A 75 15.38 -18.87 -10.83
CA LYS A 75 15.91 -19.92 -9.95
C LYS A 75 16.95 -20.66 -10.77
N TRP A 76 18.23 -20.39 -10.51
CA TRP A 76 19.29 -21.25 -11.01
C TRP A 76 19.07 -22.63 -10.37
N PRO A 77 19.02 -23.73 -11.15
CA PRO A 77 18.94 -25.06 -10.56
C PRO A 77 20.14 -25.25 -9.65
N GLN A 78 19.89 -25.57 -8.37
CA GLN A 78 20.93 -25.92 -7.41
C GLN A 78 21.67 -27.14 -7.98
N ARG A 79 22.97 -26.98 -8.27
CA ARG A 79 23.83 -28.07 -8.69
C ARG A 79 23.91 -29.06 -7.52
N PRO A 80 23.55 -30.35 -7.69
CA PRO A 80 23.68 -31.30 -6.60
C PRO A 80 25.16 -31.40 -6.22
N GLU A 81 25.46 -31.13 -4.95
CA GLU A 81 26.77 -31.41 -4.37
C GLU A 81 26.98 -32.92 -4.41
N GLY A 82 28.10 -33.33 -5.01
CA GLY A 82 28.38 -34.73 -5.29
C GLY A 82 28.67 -35.55 -4.04
N GLY A 83 28.18 -36.80 -4.06
CA GLY A 83 28.93 -38.01 -3.72
C GLY A 83 29.28 -38.28 -2.25
N GLU A 84 28.73 -39.37 -1.70
CA GLU A 84 29.43 -40.26 -0.77
C GLU A 84 28.69 -41.60 -0.65
N ALA A 85 29.28 -42.68 -1.19
CA ALA A 85 29.27 -44.06 -0.69
C ALA A 85 30.19 -44.92 -1.57
#